data_AF-A0A432UZH6-F1
#
_entry.id   AF-A0A432UZH6-F1
#
_cell.length_a   1.000
_cell.length_b   1.000
_cell.length_c   1.000
_cell.angle_alpha   90.00
_cell.angle_beta   90.00
_cell.angle_gamma   90.00
#
_symmetry.space_group_name_H-M   'P 1'
#
loop_
_entity.id
_entity.type
_entity.pdbx_description
1 polymer ?
#
loop_
_entity_poly.entity_id
_entity_poly.type
_entity_poly.pdbx_seq_one_letter_code
_entity_poly.pdbx_strand_id
1 'polypeptide(L)'
;MNIITTNAFPDQATTAANDLEVLIAMHEALMQPYEAAFEIDDQDELADVQEPLYAKLLETRRALLAHRPLTLDEVRRKAEFMAKDRAFIWWDAEDLDIPDIIAALTPAAPDAEDFRDAA
;
A
#
# COMPACT_ATOMS: atom_id res chain seq x y z
N MET A 1 39.24 -18.12 24.91
CA MET A 1 38.98 -16.83 24.24
C MET A 1 38.11 -17.16 23.04
N ASN A 2 36.79 -17.13 23.22
CA ASN A 2 35.84 -17.60 22.20
C ASN A 2 35.64 -16.52 21.15
N ILE A 3 35.99 -16.85 19.91
CA ILE A 3 35.55 -16.15 18.71
C ILE A 3 34.14 -16.67 18.43
N ILE A 4 33.13 -15.82 18.59
CA ILE A 4 31.80 -16.09 18.06
C ILE A 4 31.75 -15.39 16.70
N THR A 5 31.90 -16.17 15.64
CA THR A 5 31.47 -15.82 14.30
C THR A 5 29.98 -16.13 14.13
N THR A 6 29.37 -15.41 13.18
CA THR A 6 28.12 -15.73 12.46
C THR A 6 26.82 -15.42 13.22
N ASN A 7 26.02 -14.45 12.76
CA ASN A 7 25.07 -14.67 11.67
C ASN A 7 24.19 -13.43 11.40
N ALA A 8 23.94 -13.23 10.10
CA ALA A 8 22.71 -12.69 9.53
C ALA A 8 22.33 -11.24 9.88
N PHE A 9 22.67 -10.32 8.97
CA PHE A 9 21.68 -9.32 8.56
C PHE A 9 20.77 -9.98 7.53
N PRO A 10 19.49 -10.20 7.86
CA PRO A 10 18.47 -10.10 6.85
C PRO A 10 17.33 -9.19 7.35
N ASP A 11 16.65 -8.59 6.37
CA ASP A 11 15.22 -8.28 6.44
C ASP A 11 14.75 -6.84 6.73
N GLN A 12 15.60 -5.87 7.07
CA GLN A 12 15.10 -4.49 7.27
C GLN A 12 14.69 -3.76 5.98
N ALA A 13 15.18 -4.19 4.82
CA ALA A 13 14.82 -3.57 3.53
C ALA A 13 13.44 -4.01 3.02
N THR A 14 12.97 -5.19 3.42
CA THR A 14 11.66 -5.74 3.04
C THR A 14 10.54 -5.26 3.95
N THR A 15 10.83 -4.95 5.22
CA THR A 15 9.83 -4.47 6.18
C THR A 15 9.32 -3.06 5.85
N ALA A 16 10.20 -2.17 5.39
CA ALA A 16 9.82 -0.79 5.05
C ALA A 16 8.88 -0.70 3.84
N ALA A 17 8.95 -1.67 2.91
CA ALA A 17 8.07 -1.76 1.74
C ALA A 17 6.68 -2.34 2.10
N ASN A 18 6.51 -2.90 3.29
CA ASN A 18 5.29 -3.51 3.79
C ASN A 18 4.67 -2.74 4.97
N ASP A 19 5.15 -1.53 5.28
CA ASP A 19 4.54 -0.68 6.30
C ASP A 19 3.35 0.10 5.70
N LEU A 20 2.16 -0.13 6.24
CA LEU A 20 0.93 0.53 5.80
C LEU A 20 1.05 2.07 5.76
N GLU A 21 1.67 2.67 6.78
CA GLU A 21 1.76 4.14 6.86
C GLU A 21 2.74 4.69 5.83
N VAL A 22 3.82 3.95 5.52
CA VAL A 22 4.73 4.32 4.44
C VAL A 22 4.03 4.26 3.08
N LEU A 23 3.26 3.19 2.83
CA LEU A 23 2.51 3.03 1.59
C LEU A 23 1.44 4.12 1.41
N ILE A 24 0.70 4.44 2.48
CA ILE A 24 -0.28 5.54 2.48
C ILE A 24 0.41 6.87 2.20
N ALA A 25 1.49 7.20 2.92
CA ALA A 25 2.21 8.46 2.76
C ALA A 25 2.79 8.62 1.35
N MET A 26 3.33 7.54 0.77
CA MET A 26 3.81 7.54 -0.62
C MET A 26 2.69 7.79 -1.62
N HIS A 27 1.52 7.15 -1.43
CA HIS A 27 0.37 7.35 -2.31
C HIS A 27 -0.16 8.79 -2.21
N GLU A 28 -0.35 9.32 -0.99
CA GLU A 28 -0.83 10.69 -0.77
C GLU A 28 0.14 11.73 -1.37
N ALA A 29 1.45 11.51 -1.25
CA ALA A 29 2.48 12.39 -1.82
C ALA A 29 2.47 12.41 -3.36
N LEU A 30 1.96 11.35 -4.02
CA LEU A 30 1.79 11.28 -5.47
C LEU A 30 0.43 11.83 -5.92
N MET A 31 -0.62 11.64 -5.11
CA MET A 31 -1.96 12.14 -5.41
C MET A 31 -1.99 13.66 -5.45
N GLN A 32 -1.29 14.34 -4.53
CA GLN A 32 -1.27 15.80 -4.48
C GLN A 32 -0.80 16.47 -5.79
N PRO A 33 0.38 16.15 -6.36
CA PRO A 33 0.81 16.72 -7.64
C PRO A 33 -0.03 16.21 -8.81
N TYR A 34 -0.57 14.99 -8.76
CA TYR A 34 -1.45 14.49 -9.81
C TYR A 34 -2.76 15.30 -9.90
N GLU A 35 -3.36 15.60 -8.75
CA GLU A 35 -4.57 16.43 -8.68
C GLU A 35 -4.27 17.88 -9.07
N ALA A 36 -3.14 18.43 -8.64
CA ALA A 36 -2.73 19.79 -9.02
C ALA A 36 -2.50 19.92 -10.54
N ALA A 37 -2.09 18.84 -11.21
CA ALA A 37 -1.87 18.87 -12.66
C ALA A 37 -3.16 19.18 -13.45
N PHE A 38 -4.36 18.93 -12.91
CA PHE A 38 -5.63 19.32 -13.59
C PHE A 38 -5.82 20.83 -13.75
N GLU A 39 -4.98 21.66 -13.11
CA GLU A 39 -4.95 23.11 -13.33
C GLU A 39 -4.14 23.51 -14.58
N ILE A 40 -3.44 22.57 -15.23
CA ILE A 40 -2.70 22.80 -16.47
C ILE A 40 -3.70 22.84 -17.65
N ASP A 41 -3.78 23.98 -18.31
CA ASP A 41 -4.69 24.20 -19.45
C ASP A 41 -4.22 23.51 -20.74
N ASP A 42 -2.90 23.41 -20.93
CA ASP A 42 -2.30 22.76 -22.09
C ASP A 42 -2.36 21.23 -21.96
N GLN A 43 -2.99 20.57 -22.92
CA GLN A 43 -3.24 19.13 -22.85
C GLN A 43 -1.97 18.28 -23.03
N ASP A 44 -0.99 18.77 -23.79
CA ASP A 44 0.26 18.05 -24.01
C ASP A 44 1.15 18.15 -22.75
N GLU A 45 1.24 19.35 -22.16
CA GLU A 45 1.93 19.56 -20.87
C GLU A 45 1.24 18.81 -19.72
N LEU A 46 -0.10 18.78 -19.71
CA LEU A 46 -0.88 18.00 -18.76
C LEU A 46 -0.51 16.51 -18.84
N ALA A 47 -0.48 15.95 -20.05
CA ALA A 47 -0.16 14.54 -20.26
C ALA A 47 1.27 14.21 -19.81
N ASP A 48 2.25 15.04 -20.16
CA ASP A 48 3.66 14.89 -19.79
C ASP A 48 3.86 14.83 -18.26
N VAL A 49 3.01 15.52 -17.49
CA VAL A 49 3.04 15.51 -16.02
C VAL A 49 2.19 14.39 -15.43
N GLN A 50 0.97 14.18 -15.92
CA GLN A 50 0.00 13.25 -15.32
C GLN A 50 0.34 11.79 -15.61
N GLU A 51 0.77 11.43 -16.81
CA GLU A 51 1.06 10.03 -17.17
C GLU A 51 2.09 9.36 -16.23
N PRO A 52 3.27 9.95 -15.95
CA PRO A 52 4.24 9.31 -15.06
C PRO A 52 3.77 9.27 -13.60
N LEU A 53 2.95 10.23 -13.16
CA LEU A 53 2.35 10.21 -11.83
C LEU A 53 1.27 9.13 -11.72
N TYR A 54 0.41 9.01 -12.73
CA TYR A 54 -0.62 8.00 -12.82
C TYR A 54 -0.03 6.58 -12.75
N ALA A 55 1.03 6.31 -13.52
CA ALA A 55 1.73 5.02 -13.49
C ALA A 55 2.21 4.65 -12.07
N LYS A 56 2.83 5.59 -11.35
CA LYS A 56 3.29 5.37 -9.96
C LYS A 56 2.13 5.25 -8.97
N LEU A 57 1.04 5.96 -9.20
CA LEU A 57 -0.18 5.84 -8.38
C LEU A 57 -0.82 4.46 -8.54
N LEU A 58 -0.82 3.87 -9.74
CA LEU A 58 -1.26 2.49 -9.95
C LEU A 58 -0.36 1.49 -9.21
N GLU A 59 0.96 1.69 -9.22
CA GLU A 59 1.90 0.85 -8.47
C GLU A 59 1.63 0.89 -6.96
N THR A 60 1.53 2.08 -6.38
CA THR A 60 1.26 2.25 -4.95
C THR A 60 -0.15 1.78 -4.56
N ARG A 61 -1.15 1.97 -5.42
CA ARG A 61 -2.50 1.41 -5.25
C ARG A 61 -2.48 -0.12 -5.19
N ARG A 62 -1.77 -0.77 -6.10
CA ARG A 62 -1.60 -2.23 -6.09
C ARG A 62 -0.86 -2.72 -4.84
N ALA A 63 0.19 -2.01 -4.42
CA ALA A 63 0.91 -2.34 -3.18
C ALA A 63 -0.01 -2.22 -1.95
N LEU A 64 -0.82 -1.16 -1.89
CA LEU A 64 -1.83 -1.00 -0.85
C LEU A 64 -2.86 -2.14 -0.89
N LEU A 65 -3.37 -2.55 -2.04
CA LEU A 65 -4.30 -3.69 -2.12
C LEU A 65 -3.64 -5.00 -1.66
N ALA A 66 -2.39 -5.25 -2.05
CA ALA A 66 -1.65 -6.46 -1.68
C ALA A 66 -1.26 -6.50 -0.19
N HIS A 67 -1.06 -5.34 0.45
CA HIS A 67 -0.70 -5.25 1.87
C HIS A 67 -1.77 -5.91 2.74
N ARG A 68 -1.39 -6.83 3.63
CA ARG A 68 -2.30 -7.46 4.58
C ARG A 68 -2.12 -6.82 5.96
N PRO A 69 -3.16 -6.14 6.51
CA PRO A 69 -3.10 -5.59 7.86
C PRO A 69 -2.73 -6.66 8.89
N LEU A 70 -1.95 -6.31 9.90
CA LEU A 70 -1.62 -7.19 11.02
C LEU A 70 -2.59 -6.99 12.20
N THR A 71 -3.23 -5.82 12.28
CA THR A 71 -4.12 -5.43 13.37
C THR A 71 -5.44 -4.86 12.88
N LEU A 72 -6.47 -4.85 13.73
CA LEU A 72 -7.76 -4.22 13.41
C LEU A 72 -7.63 -2.70 13.25
N ASP A 73 -6.68 -2.06 13.93
CA ASP A 73 -6.41 -0.64 13.75
C ASP A 73 -5.85 -0.34 12.36
N GLU A 74 -4.94 -1.18 11.87
CA GLU A 74 -4.46 -1.09 10.48
C GLU A 74 -5.56 -1.37 9.47
N VAL A 75 -6.46 -2.34 9.73
CA VAL A 75 -7.65 -2.57 8.89
C VAL A 75 -8.49 -1.31 8.81
N ARG A 76 -8.81 -0.71 9.96
CA ARG A 76 -9.60 0.53 10.04
C ARG A 76 -8.93 1.66 9.26
N ARG A 77 -7.64 1.88 9.50
CA ARG A 77 -6.86 2.93 8.87
C ARG A 77 -6.80 2.77 7.35
N LYS A 78 -6.55 1.56 6.88
CA LYS A 78 -6.52 1.23 5.46
C LYS A 78 -7.90 1.39 4.81
N ALA A 79 -8.97 0.94 5.47
CA ALA A 79 -10.34 1.10 4.99
C ALA A 79 -10.74 2.58 4.90
N GLU A 80 -10.45 3.37 5.94
CA GLU A 80 -10.68 4.82 5.95
C GLU A 80 -9.95 5.51 4.78
N PHE A 81 -8.70 5.10 4.53
CA PHE A 81 -7.91 5.61 3.40
C PHE A 81 -8.52 5.24 2.05
N MET A 82 -8.82 3.95 1.80
CA MET A 82 -9.41 3.49 0.55
C MET A 82 -10.80 4.10 0.30
N ALA A 83 -11.56 4.40 1.35
CA ALA A 83 -12.89 5.01 1.23
C ALA A 83 -12.87 6.52 0.91
N LYS A 84 -11.77 7.23 1.21
CA LYS A 84 -11.64 8.67 0.93
C LYS A 84 -10.87 8.96 -0.37
N ASP A 85 -10.02 8.03 -0.82
CA ASP A 85 -9.07 8.28 -1.90
C ASP A 85 -9.68 8.06 -3.29
N ARG A 86 -9.50 9.04 -4.19
CA ARG A 86 -10.09 9.04 -5.52
C ARG A 86 -9.65 7.85 -6.37
N ALA A 87 -8.41 7.38 -6.23
CA ALA A 87 -7.88 6.26 -7.01
C ALA A 87 -8.61 4.94 -6.68
N PHE A 88 -9.11 4.79 -5.46
CA PHE A 88 -9.87 3.61 -5.04
C PHE A 88 -11.36 3.70 -5.37
N ILE A 89 -11.90 4.91 -5.50
CA ILE A 89 -13.31 5.13 -5.80
C ILE A 89 -13.57 5.16 -7.32
N TRP A 90 -12.68 5.75 -8.11
CA TRP A 90 -12.98 6.12 -9.50
C TRP A 90 -12.11 5.44 -10.56
N TRP A 91 -10.87 5.06 -10.25
CA TRP A 91 -9.91 4.74 -11.31
C TRP A 91 -9.99 3.33 -11.87
N ASP A 92 -10.77 2.45 -11.26
CA ASP A 92 -11.22 1.19 -11.89
C ASP A 92 -12.38 0.61 -11.07
N ALA A 93 -13.58 1.19 -11.18
CA ALA A 93 -14.77 0.58 -10.56
C ALA A 93 -15.14 -0.77 -11.23
N GLU A 94 -14.63 -1.04 -12.44
CA GLU A 94 -14.89 -2.28 -13.18
C GLU A 94 -13.84 -3.38 -12.93
N ASP A 95 -12.60 -3.05 -12.52
CA ASP A 95 -11.53 -4.03 -12.24
C ASP A 95 -11.24 -4.24 -10.74
N LEU A 96 -11.86 -3.47 -9.84
CA LEU A 96 -11.83 -3.76 -8.40
C LEU A 96 -12.84 -4.84 -8.06
N ASP A 97 -12.41 -6.10 -8.11
CA ASP A 97 -13.28 -7.20 -7.68
C ASP A 97 -13.47 -7.14 -6.15
N ILE A 98 -14.71 -7.31 -5.70
CA ILE A 98 -15.07 -7.27 -4.27
C ILE A 98 -14.22 -8.24 -3.42
N PRO A 99 -13.88 -9.46 -3.88
CA PRO A 99 -12.95 -10.36 -3.21
C PRO A 99 -11.56 -9.75 -2.96
N ASP A 100 -11.03 -8.92 -3.85
CA ASP A 100 -9.71 -8.29 -3.67
C ASP A 100 -9.74 -7.23 -2.58
N ILE A 101 -10.83 -6.47 -2.48
CA ILE A 101 -11.05 -5.52 -1.37
C ILE A 101 -11.19 -6.28 -0.04
N ILE A 102 -11.98 -7.36 -0.01
CA ILE A 102 -12.14 -8.19 1.19
C ILE A 102 -10.81 -8.80 1.60
N ALA A 103 -10.05 -9.34 0.65
CA ALA A 103 -8.72 -9.88 0.92
C ALA A 103 -7.79 -8.77 1.46
N ALA A 104 -7.77 -7.61 0.84
CA ALA A 104 -6.97 -6.47 1.27
C ALA A 104 -7.28 -6.01 2.71
N LEU A 105 -8.52 -6.17 3.18
CA LEU A 105 -8.96 -5.76 4.51
C LEU A 105 -9.01 -6.90 5.54
N THR A 106 -8.73 -8.13 5.12
CA THR A 106 -8.65 -9.26 6.04
C THR A 106 -7.26 -9.30 6.66
N PRO A 107 -7.12 -9.31 8.00
CA PRO A 107 -5.80 -9.42 8.61
C PRO A 107 -5.02 -10.64 8.12
N ALA A 108 -3.69 -10.56 8.12
CA ALA A 108 -2.89 -11.77 8.05
C ALA A 108 -3.22 -12.62 9.29
N ALA A 109 -3.45 -13.94 9.09
CA ALA A 109 -3.64 -14.81 10.24
C ALA A 109 -2.38 -14.75 11.12
N PRO A 110 -2.49 -14.67 12.46
CA PRO A 110 -1.35 -14.86 13.32
C PRO A 110 -0.75 -16.23 12.99
N ASP A 111 0.57 -16.29 12.84
CA ASP A 111 1.28 -17.49 12.45
C ASP A 111 0.83 -18.67 13.31
N ALA A 112 0.46 -19.78 12.68
CA ALA A 112 -0.11 -20.95 13.35
C ALA A 112 0.82 -21.61 14.39
N GLU A 113 2.03 -21.09 14.58
CA GLU A 113 2.97 -21.52 15.62
C GLU A 113 2.55 -21.05 17.03
N ASP A 114 1.87 -19.91 17.17
CA ASP A 114 1.45 -19.38 18.48
C ASP A 114 0.40 -20.24 19.20
N PHE A 115 -0.28 -21.15 18.47
CA PHE A 115 -1.29 -22.03 19.05
C PHE A 115 -0.76 -23.41 19.46
N ARG A 116 0.50 -23.75 19.16
CA ARG A 116 1.07 -25.07 19.52
C ARG A 116 1.62 -25.13 20.95
N ASP A 117 1.95 -23.99 21.54
CA ASP A 117 2.49 -23.92 22.91
C ASP A 117 1.42 -23.74 24.00
N ALA A 118 0.15 -23.71 23.62
CA ALA A 118 -0.98 -23.51 24.54
C ALA A 118 -1.80 -24.80 24.87
N ALA A 119 -1.31 -25.98 24.47
CA ALA A 119 -1.98 -27.29 24.70
C ALA A 119 -1.09 -28.26 25.47
#